data_AF-A0A5C5ZY56-F1
#
_entry.id   AF-A0A5C5ZY56-F1
#
_cell.length_a   1.000
_cell.length_b   1.000
_cell.length_c   1.000
_cell.angle_alpha   90.00
_cell.angle_beta   90.00
_cell.angle_gamma   90.00
#
_symmetry.space_group_name_H-M   'P 1'
#
loop_
_entity.id
_entity.type
_entity.pdbx_description
1 polymer ?
#
loop_
_entity_poly.entity_id
_entity_poly.type
_entity_poly.pdbx_seq_one_letter_code
_entity_poly.pdbx_strand_id
1 'polypeptide(L)'
;MFDAFQLIPALQIIFAHEIEFQENSFVELTVAQYDAMKRRGQPRHGKMYRIVHFEPEAIERTPEKITLELTIASESDRQLILDAVEFVHRASQSMSKENPTFADRLKYLRPRLPPIITQSSF
;
A
#
# COMPACT_ATOMS: atom_id res chain seq x y z
N MET A 1 -1.00 15.30 16.55
CA MET A 1 0.27 15.65 15.87
C MET A 1 0.52 14.50 14.89
N PHE A 2 0.37 14.76 13.60
CA PHE A 2 0.49 13.72 12.55
C PHE A 2 1.99 13.45 12.36
N ASP A 3 2.45 12.23 12.64
CA ASP A 3 3.87 11.91 12.56
C ASP A 3 4.20 11.50 11.12
N ALA A 4 4.80 12.42 10.36
CA ALA A 4 5.11 12.21 8.95
C ALA A 4 6.04 10.98 8.73
N PHE A 5 6.77 10.57 9.76
CA PHE A 5 7.60 9.36 9.74
C PHE A 5 6.79 8.06 9.63
N GLN A 6 5.54 8.03 10.11
CA GLN A 6 4.68 6.85 10.03
C GLN A 6 4.18 6.57 8.60
N LEU A 7 4.13 7.60 7.75
CA LEU A 7 3.70 7.46 6.36
C LEU A 7 4.81 7.00 5.42
N ILE A 8 6.08 7.04 5.85
CA ILE A 8 7.23 6.74 4.98
C ILE A 8 7.08 5.37 4.30
N PRO A 9 6.76 4.26 5.02
CA PRO A 9 6.62 2.95 4.38
C PRO A 9 5.49 2.92 3.34
N ALA A 10 4.35 3.54 3.65
CA ALA A 10 3.22 3.61 2.73
C ALA A 10 3.53 4.45 1.48
N LEU A 11 4.22 5.59 1.66
CA LEU A 11 4.67 6.42 0.55
C LEU A 11 5.70 5.68 -0.32
N GLN A 12 6.65 4.94 0.27
CA GLN A 12 7.60 4.13 -0.49
C GLN A 12 6.90 3.13 -1.40
N ILE A 13 5.87 2.42 -0.90
CA ILE A 13 5.05 1.50 -1.70
C ILE A 13 4.38 2.25 -2.86
N ILE A 14 3.76 3.41 -2.59
CA ILE A 14 3.10 4.23 -3.61
C ILE A 14 4.08 4.70 -4.68
N PHE A 15 5.27 5.18 -4.30
CA PHE A 15 6.27 5.69 -5.26
C PHE A 15 6.98 4.58 -6.03
N ALA A 16 7.11 3.38 -5.46
CA ALA A 16 7.71 2.22 -6.09
C ALA A 16 6.78 1.60 -7.14
N HIS A 17 5.48 1.52 -6.84
CA HIS A 17 4.52 0.85 -7.73
C HIS A 17 3.66 1.82 -8.55
N GLU A 18 3.72 3.13 -8.24
CA GLU A 18 2.94 4.18 -8.89
C GLU A 18 1.41 3.94 -8.85
N ILE A 19 0.94 3.23 -7.81
CA ILE A 19 -0.46 2.86 -7.62
C ILE A 19 -1.20 3.91 -6.79
N GLU A 20 -2.35 4.36 -7.29
CA GLU A 20 -3.32 5.13 -6.51
C GLU A 20 -4.24 4.17 -5.74
N PHE A 21 -3.86 3.82 -4.51
CA PHE A 21 -4.70 2.94 -3.69
C PHE A 21 -6.01 3.63 -3.33
N GLN A 22 -7.10 2.89 -3.50
CA GLN A 22 -8.45 3.28 -3.13
C GLN A 22 -9.03 2.29 -2.13
N GLU A 23 -10.19 2.61 -1.58
CA GLU A 23 -10.88 1.72 -0.63
C GLU A 23 -11.12 0.30 -1.19
N ASN A 24 -11.52 0.22 -2.46
CA ASN A 24 -11.72 -1.04 -3.17
C ASN A 24 -10.42 -1.81 -3.48
N SER A 25 -9.25 -1.20 -3.22
CA SER A 25 -7.95 -1.88 -3.34
C SER A 25 -7.72 -2.85 -2.20
N PHE A 26 -8.56 -2.82 -1.16
CA PHE A 26 -8.46 -3.66 0.03
C PHE A 26 -9.69 -4.55 0.14
N VAL A 27 -9.48 -5.86 0.09
CA VAL A 27 -10.54 -6.86 0.24
C VAL A 27 -10.31 -7.62 1.54
N GLU A 28 -11.26 -7.58 2.46
CA GLU A 28 -11.17 -8.31 3.73
C GLU A 28 -10.91 -9.81 3.48
N LEU A 29 -10.00 -10.40 4.25
CA LEU A 29 -9.67 -11.82 4.13
C LEU A 29 -10.90 -12.67 4.48
N THR A 30 -11.12 -13.73 3.71
CA THR A 30 -12.13 -14.73 4.05
C THR A 30 -11.68 -15.56 5.26
N VAL A 31 -12.63 -16.20 5.94
CA VAL A 31 -12.36 -17.10 7.08
C VAL A 31 -11.30 -18.15 6.71
N ALA A 32 -11.42 -18.77 5.54
CA ALA A 32 -10.46 -19.77 5.06
C ALA A 32 -9.05 -19.20 4.86
N GLN A 33 -8.94 -17.95 4.38
CA GLN A 33 -7.66 -17.27 4.20
C GLN A 33 -7.02 -16.90 5.53
N TYR A 34 -7.82 -16.42 6.49
CA TYR A 34 -7.37 -16.09 7.83
C TYR A 34 -6.87 -17.34 8.60
N ASP A 35 -7.58 -18.47 8.46
CA ASP A 35 -7.16 -19.73 9.08
C ASP A 35 -5.86 -20.28 8.48
N ALA A 36 -5.70 -20.20 7.16
CA ALA A 36 -4.46 -20.59 6.50
C ALA A 36 -3.27 -19.68 6.91
N MET A 37 -3.50 -18.38 7.13
CA MET A 37 -2.50 -17.46 7.69
C MET A 37 -2.11 -17.85 9.13
N LYS A 38 -3.09 -18.16 9.99
CA LYS A 38 -2.83 -18.63 11.36
C LYS A 38 -1.99 -19.89 11.42
N ARG A 39 -2.26 -20.87 10.54
CA ARG A 39 -1.48 -22.13 10.46
C ARG A 39 -0.01 -21.91 10.10
N ARG A 40 0.32 -20.78 9.46
CA ARG A 40 1.70 -20.40 9.08
C ARG A 40 2.47 -19.69 10.19
N GLY A 41 1.89 -19.54 11.38
CA GLY A 41 2.59 -18.97 12.53
C GLY A 41 2.67 -17.45 12.54
N GLN A 42 1.85 -16.74 11.75
CA GLN A 42 1.68 -15.29 11.83
C GLN A 42 0.34 -14.93 12.46
N PRO A 43 0.17 -15.08 13.80
CA PRO A 43 -1.03 -14.61 14.46
C PRO A 43 -1.05 -13.07 14.41
N ARG A 44 -1.89 -12.51 13.53
CA ARG A 44 -2.22 -11.09 13.54
C ARG A 44 -3.60 -10.89 14.15
N HIS A 45 -3.70 -9.92 15.06
CA HIS A 45 -4.96 -9.53 15.69
C HIS A 45 -5.63 -8.42 14.86
N GLY A 46 -6.96 -8.48 14.75
CA GLY A 46 -7.75 -7.48 14.02
C GLY A 46 -8.13 -7.88 12.59
N LYS A 47 -8.78 -6.94 11.88
CA LYS A 47 -9.15 -7.12 10.47
C LYS A 47 -7.92 -7.12 9.59
N MET A 48 -7.96 -7.98 8.59
CA MET A 48 -6.86 -8.20 7.65
C MET A 48 -7.41 -8.08 6.23
N TYR A 49 -6.66 -7.39 5.38
CA TYR A 49 -7.06 -7.03 4.03
C TYR A 49 -6.06 -7.57 3.03
N ARG A 50 -6.55 -8.13 1.94
CA ARG A 50 -5.77 -8.41 0.74
C ARG A 50 -5.73 -7.18 -0.15
N ILE A 51 -4.55 -6.77 -0.58
CA ILE A 51 -4.37 -5.67 -1.54
C ILE A 51 -4.50 -6.19 -2.97
N VAL A 52 -5.44 -5.64 -3.75
CA VAL A 52 -5.86 -6.18 -5.07
C VAL A 52 -4.97 -5.70 -6.23
N HIS A 53 -4.30 -4.57 -6.08
CA HIS A 53 -3.48 -3.96 -7.15
C HIS A 53 -2.13 -4.65 -7.40
N PHE A 54 -1.72 -5.58 -6.53
CA PHE A 54 -0.50 -6.37 -6.74
C PHE A 54 -0.82 -7.64 -7.51
N GLU A 55 -0.05 -7.94 -8.57
CA GLU A 55 -0.08 -9.29 -9.13
C GLU A 55 0.29 -10.28 -8.02
N PRO A 56 -0.53 -11.31 -7.77
CA PRO A 56 -0.14 -12.35 -6.83
C PRO A 56 1.09 -13.05 -7.42
N GLU A 57 2.27 -12.77 -6.87
CA GLU A 57 3.48 -13.51 -7.23
C GLU A 57 3.23 -15.00 -6.99
N ALA A 58 3.15 -15.75 -8.08
CA ALA A 58 2.80 -17.15 -8.08
C ALA A 58 4.09 -17.99 -8.03
N ILE A 59 4.46 -18.48 -6.85
CA ILE A 59 5.30 -19.67 -6.74
C ILE A 59 4.37 -20.83 -6.38
N GLU A 60 3.88 -21.49 -7.42
CA GLU A 60 3.08 -22.72 -7.43
C GLU A 60 1.67 -22.66 -6.82
N ARG A 61 0.67 -22.80 -7.70
CA ARG A 61 -0.76 -22.94 -7.37
C ARG A 61 -1.02 -24.29 -6.69
N THR A 62 -0.91 -24.32 -5.37
CA THR A 62 -1.55 -25.37 -4.54
C THR A 62 -2.52 -24.72 -3.55
N PRO A 63 -3.62 -25.41 -3.17
CA PRO A 63 -4.68 -24.86 -2.30
C PRO A 63 -4.21 -24.33 -0.94
N GLU A 64 -2.98 -24.66 -0.53
CA GLU A 64 -2.44 -24.43 0.81
C GLU A 64 -1.37 -23.32 0.86
N LYS A 65 -1.05 -22.68 -0.28
CA LYS A 65 -0.07 -21.58 -0.33
C LYS A 65 -0.66 -20.20 -0.58
N ILE A 66 -0.97 -19.49 0.51
CA ILE A 66 -1.35 -18.07 0.51
C ILE A 66 -0.09 -17.21 0.64
N THR A 67 0.27 -16.51 -0.44
CA THR A 67 1.39 -15.56 -0.52
C THR A 67 1.19 -14.41 0.49
N LEU A 68 2.21 -14.10 1.31
CA LEU A 68 1.98 -13.44 2.61
C LEU A 68 2.83 -12.20 2.93
N GLU A 69 3.70 -11.69 2.06
CA GLU A 69 4.60 -10.60 2.50
C GLU A 69 4.26 -9.20 1.96
N LEU A 70 3.65 -9.07 0.78
CA LEU A 70 3.25 -7.75 0.22
C LEU A 70 1.75 -7.61 -0.07
N THR A 71 0.97 -8.68 0.08
CA THR A 71 -0.45 -8.69 -0.30
C THR A 71 -1.41 -8.54 0.87
N ILE A 72 -0.94 -8.60 2.12
CA ILE A 72 -1.80 -8.60 3.31
C ILE A 72 -1.47 -7.42 4.22
N ALA A 73 -2.44 -6.52 4.37
CA ALA A 73 -2.40 -5.35 5.24
C ALA A 73 -3.29 -5.58 6.47
N SER A 74 -2.84 -5.14 7.64
CA SER A 74 -3.75 -4.94 8.78
C SER A 74 -4.66 -3.73 8.53
N GLU A 75 -5.70 -3.55 9.36
CA GLU A 75 -6.51 -2.33 9.36
C GLU A 75 -5.67 -1.05 9.47
N SER A 76 -4.66 -1.04 10.35
CA SER A 76 -3.75 0.10 10.51
C SER A 76 -2.91 0.34 9.25
N ASP A 77 -2.44 -0.72 8.59
CA ASP A 77 -1.66 -0.59 7.35
C ASP A 77 -2.54 -0.07 6.21
N ARG A 78 -3.78 -0.55 6.11
CA ARG A 78 -4.78 -0.02 5.16
C ARG A 78 -4.97 1.48 5.36
N GLN A 79 -5.19 1.92 6.59
CA GLN A 79 -5.39 3.34 6.89
C GLN A 79 -4.14 4.16 6.54
N LEU A 80 -2.94 3.69 6.88
CA LEU A 80 -1.69 4.38 6.56
C LEU A 80 -1.48 4.52 5.04
N ILE A 81 -1.84 3.51 4.24
CA ILE A 81 -1.76 3.59 2.78
C ILE A 81 -2.75 4.61 2.22
N LEU A 82 -3.99 4.62 2.72
CA LEU A 82 -5.01 5.59 2.30
C LEU A 82 -4.61 7.03 2.68
N ASP A 83 -4.08 7.21 3.89
CA ASP A 83 -3.58 8.51 4.37
C ASP A 83 -2.39 8.98 3.53
N ALA A 84 -1.51 8.06 3.09
CA ALA A 84 -0.40 8.38 2.21
C ALA A 84 -0.86 8.80 0.80
N VAL A 85 -1.91 8.17 0.26
CA VAL A 85 -2.54 8.62 -1.00
C VAL A 85 -3.14 10.02 -0.83
N GLU A 86 -3.83 10.27 0.29
CA GLU A 86 -4.35 11.61 0.59
C GLU A 86 -3.23 12.65 0.72
N PHE A 87 -2.11 12.29 1.33
CA PHE A 87 -0.93 13.15 1.40
C PHE A 87 -0.43 13.52 0.00
N VAL A 88 -0.32 12.56 -0.92
CA VAL A 88 0.09 12.83 -2.32
C VAL A 88 -0.85 13.84 -2.98
N HIS A 89 -2.16 13.67 -2.82
CA HIS A 89 -3.15 14.60 -3.34
C HIS A 89 -2.99 16.01 -2.75
N ARG A 90 -2.89 16.13 -1.42
CA ARG A 90 -2.74 17.40 -0.71
C ARG A 90 -1.43 18.10 -1.07
N ALA A 91 -0.31 17.38 -1.07
CA ALA A 91 1.02 17.92 -1.38
C ALA A 91 1.16 18.38 -2.84
N SER A 92 0.36 17.82 -3.76
CA SER A 92 0.35 18.20 -5.17
C SER A 92 -0.76 19.18 -5.56
N GLN A 93 -1.53 19.73 -4.61
CA GLN A 93 -2.62 20.69 -4.90
C GLN A 93 -2.15 21.95 -5.62
N SER A 94 -0.91 22.38 -5.39
CA SER A 94 -0.31 23.56 -6.04
C SER A 94 0.11 23.33 -7.50
N MET A 95 -0.04 22.11 -8.02
CA MET A 95 0.31 21.77 -9.39
C MET A 95 -0.63 22.48 -10.38
N SER A 96 -0.08 23.25 -11.30
CA SER A 96 -0.82 24.14 -12.23
C SER A 96 -1.54 23.41 -13.38
N LYS A 97 -1.59 22.08 -13.38
CA LYS A 97 -2.19 21.29 -14.47
C LYS A 97 -3.69 21.15 -14.21
N GLU A 98 -4.52 21.37 -15.22
CA GLU A 98 -5.93 20.96 -15.15
C GLU A 98 -5.99 19.42 -15.11
N ASN A 99 -6.56 18.88 -14.03
CA ASN A 99 -6.74 17.44 -13.78
C ASN A 99 -5.43 16.60 -13.91
N PRO A 100 -4.45 16.79 -13.01
CA PRO A 100 -3.23 15.99 -13.03
C PRO A 100 -3.52 14.53 -12.68
N THR A 101 -2.97 13.61 -13.48
CA THR A 101 -3.03 12.17 -13.18
C THR A 101 -2.22 11.86 -11.92
N PHE A 102 -2.47 10.71 -11.29
CA PHE A 102 -1.70 10.31 -10.12
C PHE A 102 -0.20 10.20 -10.43
N ALA A 103 0.17 9.65 -11.59
CA ALA A 103 1.56 9.60 -12.05
C ALA A 103 2.18 11.00 -12.20
N ASP A 104 1.43 11.99 -12.71
CA ASP A 104 1.90 13.37 -12.77
C ASP A 104 2.19 13.94 -11.37
N ARG A 105 1.31 13.64 -10.40
CA ARG A 105 1.48 14.08 -9.00
C ARG A 105 2.72 13.45 -8.37
N LEU A 106 2.95 12.16 -8.58
CA LEU A 106 4.17 11.49 -8.10
C LEU A 106 5.42 12.09 -8.74
N LYS A 107 5.41 12.32 -10.06
CA LYS A 107 6.53 12.98 -10.76
C LYS A 107 6.79 14.39 -10.23
N TYR A 108 5.74 15.14 -9.92
CA TYR A 108 5.85 16.46 -9.30
C TYR A 108 6.47 16.38 -7.89
N LEU A 109 6.08 15.39 -7.09
CA LEU A 109 6.55 15.25 -5.71
C LEU A 109 7.94 14.61 -5.57
N ARG A 110 8.36 13.75 -6.50
CA ARG A 110 9.67 13.04 -6.47
C ARG A 110 10.87 13.93 -6.10
N PRO A 111 11.10 15.09 -6.74
CA PRO A 111 12.24 15.97 -6.40
C PRO A 111 12.01 16.82 -5.14
N ARG A 112 10.79 16.84 -4.58
CA ARG A 112 10.40 17.69 -3.44
C ARG A 112 10.34 16.92 -2.12
N LEU A 113 10.36 15.59 -2.17
CA LEU A 113 10.34 14.73 -1.00
C LEU A 113 11.74 14.19 -0.68
N PRO A 114 12.05 13.94 0.60
CA PRO A 114 13.24 13.22 1.01
C PRO A 114 13.48 11.94 0.19
N PRO A 115 14.72 11.64 -0.23
CA PRO A 115 15.04 10.45 -1.02
C PRO A 115 14.61 9.13 -0.37
N ILE A 116 14.60 9.06 0.97
CA ILE A 116 14.13 7.89 1.70
C ILE A 116 12.69 7.49 1.34
N ILE A 117 11.86 8.44 0.92
CA ILE A 117 10.46 8.19 0.51
C ILE A 117 10.38 7.68 -0.93
N THR A 118 11.32 8.08 -1.79
CA THR A 118 11.23 7.87 -3.24
C THR A 118 12.18 6.78 -3.75
N GLN A 119 13.08 6.30 -2.90
CA GLN A 119 13.95 5.17 -3.19
C GLN A 119 13.18 3.85 -3.00
N SER A 120 13.08 3.08 -4.08
CA SER A 120 12.73 1.66 -4.01
C SER A 120 13.87 0.94 -3.29
N SER A 121 13.68 0.59 -2.02
CA SER A 121 14.53 -0.44 -1.41
C SER A 121 14.08 -1.76 -2.02
N PHE A 122 14.89 -2.28 -2.94
CA PHE A 122 14.70 -3.57 -3.61
C PHE A 122 14.72 -4.73 -2.61
#